data_AF-A0A810AWH7-F1
#
_entry.id   AF-A0A810AWH7-F1
#
_cell.length_a   1.000
_cell.length_b   1.000
_cell.length_c   1.000
_cell.angle_alpha   90.00
_cell.angle_beta   90.00
_cell.angle_gamma   90.00
#
_symmetry.space_group_name_H-M   'P 1'
#
loop_
_entity.id
_entity.type
_entity.pdbx_description
1 polymer ?
#
loop_
_entity_poly.entity_id
_entity_poly.type
_entity_poly.pdbx_seq_one_letter_code
_entity_poly.pdbx_strand_id
1 'polypeptide(L)'
;MSTDTEHAALLEQIASELRERPHQRNWIAQFRDCEALPLSRAAEIAGADPETIRRWCVAVEYTDRPLGYLVGGLWLVDMPELMRQLEARRGERARRAAEGRLEEYRAQQSATLQGCVTP
;
A
#
# COMPACT_ATOMS: atom_id res chain seq x y z
N MET A 1 -20.58 36.49 -22.77
CA MET A 1 -20.60 35.02 -22.79
C MET A 1 -19.19 34.52 -22.50
N SER A 2 -18.71 34.50 -21.24
CA SER A 2 -17.27 34.22 -21.02
C SER A 2 -16.88 33.66 -19.65
N THR A 3 -17.79 33.10 -18.84
CA THR A 3 -17.37 32.46 -17.57
C THR A 3 -17.76 30.98 -17.56
N ASP A 4 -18.98 30.64 -17.97
CA ASP A 4 -19.46 29.26 -17.86
C ASP A 4 -18.75 28.30 -18.82
N THR A 5 -18.39 28.78 -20.01
CA THR A 5 -17.64 27.99 -21.00
C THR A 5 -16.18 27.79 -20.57
N GLU A 6 -15.58 28.78 -19.93
CA GLU A 6 -14.20 28.69 -19.41
C GLU A 6 -14.14 27.77 -18.19
N HIS A 7 -15.12 27.84 -17.29
CA HIS A 7 -15.25 26.92 -16.17
C HIS A 7 -15.50 25.48 -16.63
N ALA A 8 -16.34 25.27 -17.64
CA ALA A 8 -16.58 23.94 -18.20
C ALA A 8 -15.30 23.34 -18.82
N ALA A 9 -14.53 24.14 -19.55
CA ALA A 9 -13.25 23.71 -20.12
C ALA A 9 -12.22 23.36 -19.04
N LEU A 10 -12.14 24.17 -17.97
CA LEU A 10 -11.26 23.91 -16.82
C LEU A 10 -11.66 22.63 -16.08
N LEU A 11 -12.96 22.39 -15.89
CA LEU A 11 -13.46 21.16 -15.26
C LEU A 11 -13.15 19.92 -16.11
N GLU A 12 -13.28 20.01 -17.44
CA GLU A 12 -12.96 18.89 -18.34
C GLU A 12 -11.44 18.60 -18.35
N GLN A 13 -10.62 19.66 -18.27
CA GLN A 13 -9.17 19.51 -18.15
C GLN A 13 -8.79 18.83 -16.83
N ILE A 14 -9.34 19.29 -15.69
CA ILE A 14 -9.15 18.65 -14.37
C ILE A 14 -9.64 17.20 -14.41
N ALA A 15 -10.79 16.92 -15.00
CA ALA A 15 -11.33 15.57 -15.11
C ALA A 15 -10.44 14.65 -15.96
N SER A 16 -9.85 15.17 -17.04
CA SER A 16 -8.90 14.43 -17.88
C SER A 16 -7.59 14.16 -17.14
N GLU A 17 -7.05 15.17 -16.44
CA GLU A 17 -5.88 14.99 -15.57
C GLU A 17 -6.13 13.96 -14.46
N LEU A 18 -7.33 13.93 -13.88
CA LEU A 18 -7.69 12.95 -12.86
C LEU A 18 -7.90 11.54 -13.43
N ARG A 19 -8.33 11.40 -14.70
CA ARG A 19 -8.43 10.09 -15.39
C ARG A 19 -7.06 9.52 -15.73
N GLU A 20 -6.10 10.36 -16.09
CA GLU A 20 -4.74 9.93 -16.45
C GLU A 20 -3.82 9.72 -15.24
N ARG A 21 -4.17 10.30 -14.09
CA ARG A 21 -3.53 9.93 -12.84
C ARG A 21 -3.91 8.48 -12.53
N PRO A 22 -2.94 7.57 -12.35
CA PRO A 22 -3.26 6.26 -11.80
C PRO A 22 -4.00 6.52 -10.50
N HIS A 23 -5.24 6.00 -10.39
CA HIS A 23 -6.03 6.13 -9.17
C HIS A 23 -5.08 5.97 -7.99
N GLN A 24 -4.98 6.99 -7.14
CA GLN A 24 -4.30 6.86 -5.85
C GLN A 24 -4.81 5.55 -5.27
N ARG A 25 -3.91 4.56 -5.17
CA ARG A 25 -4.29 3.19 -4.83
C ARG A 25 -5.11 3.28 -3.54
N ASN A 26 -6.39 2.94 -3.63
CA ASN A 26 -7.29 3.11 -2.50
C ASN A 26 -6.86 2.11 -1.43
N TRP A 27 -6.40 2.61 -0.28
CA TRP A 27 -5.90 1.79 0.82
C TRP A 27 -6.91 0.73 1.27
N ILE A 28 -8.23 0.97 1.11
CA ILE A 28 -9.29 0.01 1.42
C ILE A 28 -9.21 -1.20 0.48
N ALA A 29 -9.06 -0.95 -0.83
CA ALA A 29 -8.91 -2.02 -1.82
C ALA A 29 -7.60 -2.79 -1.57
N GLN A 30 -6.51 -2.07 -1.31
CA GLN A 30 -5.23 -2.69 -0.98
C GLN A 30 -5.29 -3.55 0.29
N PHE A 31 -5.99 -3.09 1.33
CA PHE A 31 -6.13 -3.85 2.56
C PHE A 31 -6.91 -5.14 2.34
N ARG A 32 -8.03 -5.07 1.60
CA ARG A 32 -8.84 -6.24 1.22
C ARG A 32 -8.01 -7.27 0.44
N ASP A 33 -7.16 -6.81 -0.46
CA ASP A 33 -6.39 -7.67 -1.35
C ASP A 33 -5.03 -8.09 -0.74
N CYS A 34 -4.82 -7.88 0.57
CA CYS A 34 -3.57 -8.17 1.28
C CYS A 34 -2.35 -7.47 0.68
N GLU A 35 -2.54 -6.26 0.17
CA GLU A 35 -1.51 -5.37 -0.36
C GLU A 35 -1.20 -4.21 0.59
N ALA A 36 -2.08 -3.90 1.54
CA ALA A 36 -1.81 -3.01 2.66
C ALA A 36 -1.98 -3.77 3.98
N LEU A 37 -0.90 -3.89 4.77
CA LEU A 37 -0.93 -4.68 6.02
C LEU A 37 -0.62 -3.83 7.25
N PRO A 38 -1.16 -4.19 8.43
CA PRO A 38 -0.78 -3.55 9.67
C PRO A 38 0.73 -3.66 9.89
N LEU A 39 1.30 -2.62 10.50
CA LEU A 39 2.73 -2.48 10.73
C LEU A 39 3.40 -3.72 11.36
N SER A 40 2.75 -4.39 12.32
CA SER A 40 3.28 -5.61 12.93
C SER A 40 3.46 -6.74 11.91
N ARG A 41 2.46 -6.98 11.06
CA ARG A 41 2.54 -7.99 10.00
C ARG A 41 3.52 -7.61 8.90
N ALA A 42 3.57 -6.34 8.53
CA ALA A 42 4.57 -5.85 7.60
C ALA A 42 6.01 -6.08 8.13
N ALA A 43 6.23 -5.88 9.43
CA ALA A 43 7.52 -6.12 10.08
C ALA A 43 7.91 -7.61 10.10
N GLU A 44 6.97 -8.50 10.41
CA GLU A 44 7.17 -9.96 10.32
C GLU A 44 7.56 -10.40 8.90
N ILE A 45 6.81 -9.94 7.89
CA ILE A 45 7.07 -10.24 6.48
C ILE A 45 8.45 -9.71 6.07
N ALA A 46 8.78 -8.47 6.46
CA ALA A 46 10.07 -7.85 6.20
C ALA A 46 11.24 -8.50 6.96
N GLY A 47 10.96 -9.31 7.99
CA GLY A 47 11.98 -9.79 8.93
C GLY A 47 12.73 -8.60 9.55
N ALA A 48 11.98 -7.63 10.06
CA ALA A 48 12.47 -6.41 10.68
C ALA A 48 11.69 -6.12 11.96
N ASP A 49 12.22 -5.24 12.80
CA ASP A 49 11.51 -4.77 13.99
C ASP A 49 10.37 -3.80 13.59
N PRO A 50 9.19 -3.84 14.24
CA PRO A 50 8.08 -2.91 14.01
C PRO A 50 8.48 -1.43 14.02
N GLU A 51 9.33 -1.00 14.96
CA GLU A 51 9.78 0.38 15.05
C GLU A 51 10.68 0.77 13.86
N THR A 52 11.40 -0.20 13.28
CA THR A 52 12.17 0.04 12.05
C THR A 52 11.24 0.34 10.88
N ILE A 53 10.17 -0.44 10.71
CA ILE A 53 9.16 -0.20 9.66
C ILE A 53 8.45 1.13 9.89
N ARG A 54 8.09 1.45 11.14
CA ARG A 54 7.48 2.74 11.51
C ARG A 54 8.35 3.91 11.07
N ARG A 55 9.65 3.86 11.38
CA ARG A 55 10.61 4.90 10.98
C ARG A 55 10.69 5.04 9.47
N TRP A 56 10.63 3.94 8.72
CA TRP A 56 10.61 4.00 7.27
C TRP A 56 9.35 4.66 6.75
N CYS A 57 8.17 4.34 7.30
CA CYS A 57 6.90 4.98 6.95
C CYS A 57 6.95 6.49 7.19
N VAL A 58 7.37 6.93 8.37
CA VAL A 58 7.52 8.35 8.72
C VAL A 58 8.50 9.06 7.79
N ALA A 59 9.62 8.43 7.47
CA ALA A 59 10.66 9.04 6.63
C ALA A 59 10.21 9.35 5.19
N VAL A 60 9.18 8.66 4.69
CA VAL A 60 8.69 8.84 3.32
C VAL A 60 7.21 9.28 3.24
N GLU A 61 6.59 9.62 4.37
CA GLU A 61 5.15 9.92 4.48
C GLU A 61 4.70 11.04 3.53
N TYR A 62 5.50 12.10 3.40
CA TYR A 62 5.19 13.27 2.57
C TYR A 62 5.96 13.29 1.25
N THR A 63 6.36 12.12 0.75
CA THR A 63 7.02 11.99 -0.55
C THR A 63 6.01 11.54 -1.60
N ASP A 64 6.38 11.63 -2.88
CA ASP A 64 5.56 11.16 -4.00
C ASP A 64 5.30 9.65 -3.98
N ARG A 65 5.99 8.90 -3.12
CA ARG A 65 5.88 7.45 -3.00
C ARG A 65 5.96 7.02 -1.52
N PRO A 66 4.88 7.24 -0.75
CA PRO A 66 4.83 6.83 0.65
C PRO A 66 4.86 5.30 0.78
N LEU A 67 5.49 4.81 1.85
CA LEU A 67 5.56 3.38 2.17
C LEU A 67 4.27 2.86 2.83
N GLY A 68 3.49 3.75 3.43
CA GLY A 68 2.25 3.40 4.09
C GLY A 68 1.42 4.62 4.40
N TYR A 69 0.23 4.38 4.93
CA TYR A 69 -0.76 5.40 5.28
C TYR A 69 -1.09 5.32 6.76
N LEU A 70 -1.17 6.47 7.43
CA LEU A 70 -1.64 6.56 8.81
C LEU A 70 -3.16 6.71 8.81
N VAL A 71 -3.87 5.67 9.24
CA VAL A 71 -5.34 5.62 9.26
C VAL A 71 -5.80 5.35 10.69
N GLY A 72 -6.51 6.31 11.30
CA GLY A 72 -7.03 6.16 12.68
C GLY A 72 -5.93 5.89 13.73
N GLY A 73 -4.72 6.42 13.52
CA GLY A 73 -3.57 6.19 14.40
C GLY A 73 -2.82 4.87 14.14
N LEU A 74 -3.23 4.08 13.15
CA LEU A 74 -2.60 2.83 12.75
C LEU A 74 -1.90 2.99 11.39
N TRP A 75 -0.67 2.48 11.29
CA TRP A 75 0.04 2.41 10.01
C TRP A 75 -0.39 1.19 9.21
N LEU A 76 -0.87 1.45 7.99
CA LEU A 76 -1.09 0.45 6.94
C LEU A 76 0.05 0.55 5.93
N VAL A 77 0.85 -0.50 5.80
CA VAL A 77 2.06 -0.53 4.99
C VAL A 77 1.73 -1.14 3.64
N ASP A 78 2.05 -0.42 2.56
CA ASP A 78 1.95 -0.89 1.18
C ASP A 78 3.04 -1.94 0.94
N MET A 79 2.62 -3.19 0.74
CA MET A 79 3.51 -4.33 0.59
C MET A 79 4.36 -4.26 -0.69
N PRO A 80 3.83 -3.90 -1.87
CA PRO A 80 4.65 -3.58 -3.04
C PRO A 80 5.77 -2.57 -2.76
N GLU A 81 5.46 -1.46 -2.07
CA GLU A 81 6.48 -0.48 -1.73
C GLU A 81 7.48 -0.96 -0.68
N LEU A 82 7.02 -1.80 0.25
CA LEU A 82 7.89 -2.46 1.22
C LEU A 82 8.88 -3.39 0.52
N MET A 83 8.45 -4.17 -0.47
CA MET A 83 9.34 -5.04 -1.24
C MET A 83 10.40 -4.23 -1.98
N ARG A 84 10.01 -3.13 -2.62
CA ARG A 84 10.95 -2.23 -3.29
C ARG A 84 11.95 -1.62 -2.30
N GLN A 85 11.49 -1.15 -1.14
CA GLN A 85 12.39 -0.63 -0.11
C GLN A 85 13.34 -1.70 0.45
N LEU A 86 12.86 -2.93 0.64
CA LEU A 86 13.69 -4.04 1.11
C LEU A 86 14.79 -4.38 0.10
N GLU A 87 14.47 -4.40 -1.18
CA GLU A 87 15.46 -4.60 -2.24
C GLU A 87 16.51 -3.49 -2.24
N ALA A 88 16.06 -2.23 -2.21
CA ALA A 88 16.95 -1.08 -2.21
C ALA A 88 17.89 -1.04 -1.00
N ARG A 89 17.43 -1.50 0.18
CA ARG A 89 18.19 -1.44 1.44
C ARG A 89 19.01 -2.69 1.72
N ARG A 90 18.51 -3.88 1.36
CA ARG A 90 19.03 -5.19 1.80
C ARG A 90 19.26 -6.16 0.64
N GLY A 91 18.96 -5.75 -0.59
CA GLY A 91 19.16 -6.52 -1.81
C GLY A 91 18.06 -7.52 -2.13
N GLU A 92 18.18 -8.10 -3.32
CA GLU A 92 17.21 -9.01 -3.94
C GLU A 92 16.88 -10.24 -3.08
N ARG A 93 17.86 -10.77 -2.34
CA ARG A 93 17.64 -11.93 -1.46
C ARG A 93 16.67 -11.60 -0.32
N ALA A 94 16.73 -10.39 0.22
CA ALA A 94 15.83 -9.95 1.28
C ALA A 94 14.41 -9.75 0.73
N ARG A 95 14.28 -9.18 -0.49
CA ARG A 95 13.01 -9.06 -1.20
C ARG A 95 12.36 -10.43 -1.39
N ARG A 96 13.07 -11.41 -1.97
CA ARG A 96 12.53 -12.75 -2.21
C ARG A 96 12.13 -13.49 -0.93
N ALA A 97 12.90 -13.34 0.14
CA ALA A 97 12.53 -13.93 1.43
C ALA A 97 11.24 -13.32 2.00
N ALA A 98 11.04 -12.02 1.84
CA ALA A 98 9.81 -11.34 2.25
C ALA A 98 8.62 -11.70 1.36
N GLU A 99 8.81 -11.83 0.05
CA GLU A 99 7.78 -12.31 -0.88
C GLU A 99 7.26 -13.69 -0.49
N GLY A 100 8.16 -14.64 -0.17
CA GLY A 100 7.76 -15.97 0.30
C GLY A 100 6.89 -15.92 1.56
N ARG A 101 7.25 -15.08 2.55
CA ARG A 101 6.41 -14.90 3.76
C ARG A 101 5.07 -14.25 3.46
N LEU A 102 5.02 -13.31 2.51
CA LEU A 102 3.76 -12.68 2.09
C LEU A 102 2.84 -13.69 1.39
N GLU A 103 3.40 -14.58 0.57
CA GLU A 103 2.65 -15.65 -0.09
C GLU A 103 2.08 -16.64 0.93
N GLU A 104 2.89 -17.08 1.90
CA GLU A 104 2.44 -17.92 3.02
C GLU A 104 1.29 -17.25 3.80
N TYR A 105 1.41 -15.96 4.09
CA TYR A 105 0.37 -15.19 4.76
C TYR A 105 -0.94 -15.14 3.96
N ARG A 106 -0.86 -14.89 2.65
CA ARG A 106 -2.03 -14.85 1.76
C ARG A 106 -2.72 -16.20 1.67
N ALA A 107 -1.94 -17.29 1.60
CA ALA A 107 -2.48 -18.65 1.64
C ALA A 107 -3.22 -18.93 2.96
N GLN A 108 -2.63 -18.55 4.09
CA GLN A 108 -3.23 -18.73 5.41
C GLN A 108 -4.52 -17.91 5.58
N GLN A 109 -4.53 -16.65 5.13
CA GLN A 109 -5.75 -15.83 5.14
C GLN A 109 -6.86 -16.40 4.27
N SER A 110 -6.52 -16.87 3.06
CA SER A 110 -7.48 -17.48 2.15
C SER A 110 -8.13 -18.73 2.77
N ALA A 111 -7.32 -19.59 3.41
CA ALA A 111 -7.82 -20.75 4.14
C ALA A 111 -8.72 -20.37 5.32
N THR A 112 -8.37 -19.31 6.06
CA THR A 112 -9.17 -18.82 7.19
C THR A 112 -10.54 -18.30 6.73
N LEU A 113 -10.57 -17.52 5.64
CA LEU A 113 -11.80 -16.99 5.07
C LEU A 113 -12.70 -18.09 4.48
N GLN A 114 -12.12 -19.13 3.90
CA GLN A 114 -12.86 -20.30 3.39
C GLN A 114 -13.42 -21.18 4.53
N GLY A 115 -12.70 -21.31 5.64
CA GLY A 115 -13.14 -22.06 6.83
C GLY A 115 -14.33 -21.43 7.56
N CYS A 116 -14.60 -20.13 7.37
CA CYS A 116 -15.77 -19.46 7.92
C CYS A 116 -17.07 -19.69 7.10
N VAL A 117 -17.00 -20.34 5.93
CA VAL A 117 -18.13 -20.49 4.98
C VAL A 117 -18.71 -21.92 5.00
N THR A 118 -18.33 -22.76 5.97
CA THR A 118 -18.94 -24.10 6.13
C THR A 118 -19.96 -24.09 7.28
N PRO A 119 -21.29 -24.06 7.01
CA PRO A 119 -22.32 -24.34 8.00
C PRO A 119 -22.39 -25.84 8.36
#